data_AF-A0A4U6VKX5-F1
#
_entry.id   AF-A0A4U6VKX5-F1
#
_cell.length_a   1.000
_cell.length_b   1.000
_cell.length_c   1.000
_cell.angle_alpha   90.00
_cell.angle_beta   90.00
_cell.angle_gamma   90.00
#
_symmetry.space_group_name_H-M   'P 1'
#
loop_
_entity.id
_entity.type
_entity.pdbx_description
1 polymer ?
#
loop_
_entity_poly.entity_id
_entity_poly.type
_entity_poly.pdbx_seq_one_letter_code
_entity_poly.pdbx_strand_id
1 'polypeptide(L)'
;MVHSYLLLLVFLSFISSSPSMAQINSGDYETLLTVKKAWGSPSALSSWTSKNSSYCSWAGVSCNNGRVTKLSFPNSNITNPIPAFICSLKNLSYLDIPTTTSPTSSRRCSMAARL
;
A
#
# COMPACT_ATOMS: atom_id res chain seq x y z
N MET A 1 -44.26 -24.27 -17.74
CA MET A 1 -44.12 -22.82 -17.46
C MET A 1 -43.27 -22.54 -16.23
N VAL A 2 -43.42 -23.27 -15.11
CA VAL A 2 -42.67 -23.07 -13.85
C VAL A 2 -41.17 -23.40 -13.89
N HIS A 3 -40.76 -24.41 -14.68
CA HIS A 3 -39.34 -24.81 -14.80
C HIS A 3 -38.47 -23.74 -15.49
N SER A 4 -39.04 -22.98 -16.43
CA SER A 4 -38.33 -21.92 -17.15
C SER A 4 -38.04 -20.72 -16.24
N TYR A 5 -38.97 -20.38 -15.33
CA TYR A 5 -38.77 -19.36 -14.30
C TYR A 5 -37.74 -19.78 -13.26
N LEU A 6 -37.73 -21.07 -12.88
CA LEU A 6 -36.81 -21.62 -11.88
C LEU A 6 -35.36 -21.63 -12.40
N LEU A 7 -35.15 -21.94 -13.68
CA LEU A 7 -33.83 -21.84 -14.33
C LEU A 7 -33.35 -20.38 -14.47
N LEU A 8 -34.25 -19.44 -14.75
CA LEU A 8 -33.92 -18.02 -14.85
C LEU A 8 -33.46 -17.43 -13.50
N LEU A 9 -34.11 -17.82 -12.41
CA LEU A 9 -33.74 -17.41 -11.04
C LEU A 9 -32.39 -17.96 -10.59
N VAL A 10 -32.08 -19.22 -10.93
CA VAL A 10 -30.76 -19.82 -10.67
C VAL A 10 -29.65 -19.08 -11.44
N PHE A 11 -29.91 -18.68 -12.68
CA PHE A 11 -28.96 -17.93 -13.50
C PHE A 11 -28.68 -16.53 -12.96
N LEU A 12 -29.71 -15.81 -12.50
CA LEU A 12 -29.59 -14.48 -11.86
C LEU A 12 -28.83 -14.53 -10.53
N SER A 13 -28.96 -15.62 -9.78
CA SER A 13 -28.26 -15.82 -8.50
C SER A 13 -26.75 -16.01 -8.69
N PHE A 14 -26.36 -16.59 -9.84
CA PHE A 14 -24.95 -16.84 -10.19
C PHE A 14 -24.17 -15.56 -10.50
N ILE A 15 -24.84 -14.49 -10.94
CA ILE A 15 -24.19 -13.21 -11.33
C ILE A 15 -23.88 -12.34 -10.11
N SER A 16 -24.52 -12.58 -8.96
CA SER A 16 -24.41 -11.71 -7.78
C SER A 16 -23.20 -12.02 -6.88
N SER A 17 -22.52 -13.16 -7.08
CA SER A 17 -21.36 -13.53 -6.27
C SER A 17 -20.07 -12.96 -6.85
N SER A 18 -19.90 -11.63 -6.75
CA SER A 18 -18.59 -11.02 -6.94
C SER A 18 -17.82 -11.09 -5.62
N PRO A 19 -16.71 -11.85 -5.51
CA PRO A 19 -15.82 -11.69 -4.37
C PRO A 19 -15.25 -10.28 -4.42
N SER A 20 -15.54 -9.47 -3.41
CA SER A 20 -14.95 -8.15 -3.23
C SER A 20 -13.46 -8.30 -2.94
N MET A 21 -12.65 -8.41 -4.00
CA MET A 21 -11.20 -8.37 -3.91
C MET A 21 -10.82 -6.96 -3.46
N ALA A 22 -10.22 -6.83 -2.27
CA ALA A 22 -9.63 -5.58 -1.82
C ALA A 22 -8.80 -5.01 -2.98
N GLN A 23 -9.18 -3.83 -3.46
CA GLN A 23 -8.64 -3.24 -4.67
C GLN A 23 -7.19 -2.83 -4.40
N ILE A 24 -6.25 -3.75 -4.64
CA ILE A 24 -4.81 -3.48 -4.59
C ILE A 24 -4.53 -2.41 -5.63
N ASN A 25 -4.23 -1.19 -5.18
CA ASN A 25 -3.93 -0.11 -6.10
C ASN A 25 -2.55 -0.32 -6.72
N SER A 26 -2.49 -0.52 -8.03
CA SER A 26 -1.23 -0.65 -8.78
C SER A 26 -0.34 0.59 -8.63
N GLY A 27 -0.94 1.78 -8.45
CA GLY A 27 -0.18 3.02 -8.23
C GLY A 27 0.55 3.07 -6.88
N ASP A 28 -0.01 2.47 -5.83
CA ASP A 28 0.65 2.41 -4.52
C ASP A 28 1.85 1.45 -4.61
N TYR A 29 1.69 0.33 -5.31
CA TYR A 29 2.75 -0.64 -5.56
C TYR A 29 3.97 -0.02 -6.25
N GLU A 30 3.78 0.67 -7.39
CA GLU A 30 4.87 1.32 -8.12
C GLU A 30 5.57 2.42 -7.29
N THR A 31 4.77 3.14 -6.49
CA THR A 31 5.29 4.15 -5.58
C THR A 31 6.20 3.51 -4.53
N LEU A 32 5.76 2.42 -3.89
CA LEU A 32 6.56 1.72 -2.89
C LEU A 32 7.86 1.13 -3.48
N LEU A 33 7.83 0.62 -4.72
CA LEU A 33 9.05 0.14 -5.37
C LEU A 33 10.05 1.26 -5.63
N THR A 34 9.56 2.43 -6.06
CA THR A 34 10.40 3.63 -6.24
C THR A 34 10.99 4.08 -4.90
N VAL A 35 10.18 4.05 -3.84
CA VAL A 35 10.64 4.35 -2.48
C VAL A 35 11.74 3.40 -2.03
N LYS A 36 11.58 2.08 -2.25
CA LYS A 36 12.62 1.09 -1.95
C LYS A 36 13.93 1.37 -2.68
N LYS A 37 13.85 1.74 -3.98
CA LYS A 37 15.04 2.10 -4.77
C LYS A 37 15.73 3.35 -4.20
N ALA A 38 14.97 4.37 -3.84
CA ALA A 38 15.50 5.60 -3.25
C ALA A 38 16.19 5.35 -1.88
N TRP A 39 15.70 4.38 -1.12
CA TRP A 39 16.29 4.00 0.17
C TRP A 39 17.47 3.03 0.08
N GLY A 40 17.85 2.55 -1.11
CA GLY A 40 19.03 1.70 -1.27
C GLY A 40 18.86 0.26 -0.80
N SER A 41 17.62 -0.22 -0.62
CA SER A 41 17.29 -1.60 -0.19
C SER A 41 17.91 -2.06 1.14
N PRO A 42 17.66 -1.36 2.26
CA PRO A 42 18.07 -1.83 3.58
C PRO A 42 17.33 -3.12 3.95
N SER A 43 17.92 -3.90 4.87
CA SER A 43 17.38 -5.20 5.29
C SER A 43 15.95 -5.14 5.83
N ALA A 44 15.52 -3.99 6.37
CA ALA A 44 14.15 -3.75 6.81
C ALA A 44 13.11 -3.84 5.66
N LEU A 45 13.54 -3.58 4.42
CA LEU A 45 12.71 -3.66 3.20
C LEU A 45 12.90 -4.96 2.43
N SER A 46 13.53 -5.98 3.02
CA SER A 46 13.76 -7.27 2.36
C SER A 46 12.44 -7.94 1.92
N SER A 47 11.35 -7.71 2.66
CA SER A 47 10.02 -8.24 2.31
C SER A 47 9.36 -7.56 1.10
N TRP A 48 9.85 -6.38 0.70
CA TRP A 48 9.28 -5.59 -0.41
C TRP A 48 9.72 -6.18 -1.74
N THR A 49 9.08 -7.26 -2.17
CA THR A 49 9.44 -7.99 -3.39
C THR A 49 8.25 -8.08 -4.34
N SER A 50 8.52 -8.07 -5.65
CA SER A 50 7.53 -8.30 -6.69
C SER A 50 6.93 -9.71 -6.69
N LYS A 51 7.53 -10.63 -5.92
CA LYS A 51 7.03 -12.00 -5.75
C LYS A 51 5.86 -12.09 -4.78
N ASN A 52 5.71 -11.12 -3.87
CA ASN A 52 4.60 -11.10 -2.94
C ASN A 52 3.36 -10.53 -3.63
N SER A 53 2.29 -11.33 -3.64
CA SER A 53 1.03 -11.00 -4.32
C SER A 53 0.32 -9.75 -3.75
N SER A 54 0.68 -9.30 -2.54
CA SER A 54 0.14 -8.08 -1.95
C SER A 54 1.22 -7.31 -1.19
N TYR A 55 1.41 -6.04 -1.54
CA TYR A 55 2.32 -5.14 -0.79
C TYR A 55 1.84 -4.87 0.64
N CYS A 56 0.57 -5.12 0.93
CA CYS A 56 0.02 -5.06 2.28
C CYS A 56 0.58 -6.13 3.22
N SER A 57 1.20 -7.18 2.68
CA SER A 57 1.88 -8.22 3.45
C SER A 57 3.36 -7.89 3.67
N TRP A 58 3.84 -6.74 3.20
CA TRP A 58 5.24 -6.35 3.37
C TRP A 58 5.51 -5.86 4.79
N ALA A 59 6.70 -6.16 5.29
CA ALA A 59 7.16 -5.67 6.58
C ALA A 59 7.05 -4.14 6.66
N GLY A 60 6.46 -3.65 7.75
CA GLY A 60 6.28 -2.22 8.02
C GLY A 60 5.18 -1.54 7.20
N VAL A 61 4.49 -2.25 6.30
CA VAL A 61 3.36 -1.71 5.53
C VAL A 61 2.04 -2.13 6.18
N SER A 62 1.12 -1.19 6.38
CA SER A 62 -0.28 -1.53 6.67
C SER A 62 -1.19 -0.91 5.64
N CYS A 63 -2.16 -1.69 5.21
CA CYS A 63 -3.16 -1.27 4.26
C CYS A 63 -4.55 -1.20 4.89
N ASN A 64 -5.36 -0.29 4.37
CA ASN A 64 -6.80 -0.28 4.57
C ASN A 64 -7.46 -0.36 3.19
N ASN A 65 -8.37 -1.31 2.99
CA ASN A 65 -9.11 -1.50 1.75
C ASN A 65 -8.23 -1.53 0.48
N GLY A 66 -7.05 -2.17 0.54
CA GLY A 66 -6.11 -2.25 -0.59
C GLY A 66 -5.33 -0.95 -0.87
N ARG A 67 -5.30 0.00 0.07
CA ARG A 67 -4.51 1.24 0.01
C ARG A 67 -3.53 1.31 1.17
N VAL A 68 -2.32 1.80 0.93
CA VAL A 68 -1.34 1.98 2.01
C VAL A 68 -1.80 3.10 2.94
N THR A 69 -1.90 2.80 4.23
CA THR A 69 -2.30 3.77 5.26
C THR A 69 -1.21 4.02 6.30
N LYS A 70 -0.31 3.06 6.50
CA LYS A 70 0.78 3.16 7.47
C LYS A 70 2.07 2.59 6.91
N LEU A 71 3.16 3.30 7.16
CA LEU A 71 4.54 2.85 6.94
C LEU A 71 5.32 3.07 8.23
N SER A 72 5.91 2.01 8.80
CA SER A 72 6.65 2.10 10.06
C SER A 72 7.91 1.25 10.05
N PHE A 73 9.05 1.92 10.26
CA PHE A 73 10.41 1.39 10.21
C PHE A 73 11.30 2.02 11.30
N PRO A 74 10.91 2.01 12.59
CA PRO A 74 11.61 2.75 13.64
C PRO A 74 13.04 2.24 13.90
N ASN A 75 13.25 0.92 13.74
CA ASN A 75 14.55 0.26 13.96
C ASN A 75 15.27 -0.07 12.64
N SER A 76 15.03 0.71 11.59
CA SER A 76 15.66 0.48 10.29
C SER A 76 16.93 1.30 10.12
N ASN A 77 17.88 0.76 9.35
CA ASN A 77 19.10 1.47 8.95
C ASN A 77 18.88 2.24 7.63
N ILE A 78 17.73 2.91 7.50
CA ILE A 78 17.45 3.78 6.35
C ILE A 78 18.20 5.09 6.57
N THR A 79 19.25 5.31 5.78
CA THR A 79 20.10 6.52 5.88
C THR A 79 19.75 7.56 4.81
N ASN A 80 19.01 7.16 3.77
CA ASN A 80 18.62 8.03 2.66
C ASN A 80 17.36 8.85 3.00
N PRO A 81 17.25 10.08 2.49
CA PRO A 81 16.10 10.94 2.74
C PRO A 81 14.80 10.36 2.16
N ILE A 82 13.67 10.84 2.69
CA ILE A 82 12.34 10.45 2.22
C ILE A 82 12.13 10.98 0.78
N PRO A 83 11.89 10.11 -0.21
CA PRO A 83 11.59 10.56 -1.57
C PRO A 83 10.21 11.23 -1.63
N ALA A 84 10.10 12.31 -2.42
CA ALA A 84 8.84 13.03 -2.61
C ALA A 84 7.71 12.16 -3.19
N PHE A 85 8.04 11.06 -3.87
CA PHE A 85 7.05 10.10 -4.41
C PHE A 85 6.18 9.47 -3.33
N ILE A 86 6.62 9.45 -2.06
CA ILE A 86 5.79 8.94 -0.96
C ILE A 86 4.48 9.75 -0.81
N CYS A 87 4.45 10.99 -1.31
CA CYS A 87 3.25 11.82 -1.41
C CYS A 87 2.18 11.30 -2.37
N SER A 88 2.53 10.40 -3.28
CA SER A 88 1.57 9.75 -4.17
C SER A 88 0.64 8.79 -3.39
N LEU A 89 1.05 8.36 -2.19
CA LEU A 89 0.23 7.53 -1.30
C LEU A 89 -0.82 8.40 -0.59
N LYS A 90 -1.94 8.68 -1.27
CA LYS A 90 -2.98 9.60 -0.78
C LYS A 90 -3.66 9.19 0.54
N ASN A 91 -3.61 7.91 0.91
CA ASN A 91 -4.23 7.38 2.13
C ASN A 91 -3.22 7.20 3.27
N LEU A 92 -1.93 7.47 3.02
CA LEU A 92 -0.89 7.33 4.03
C LEU A 92 -1.10 8.36 5.14
N SER A 93 -1.48 7.87 6.31
CA SER A 93 -1.81 8.67 7.49
C SER A 93 -0.72 8.59 8.56
N TYR A 94 0.12 7.55 8.52
CA TYR A 94 1.19 7.36 9.50
C TYR A 94 2.49 6.96 8.78
N LEU A 95 3.54 7.74 9.01
CA LEU A 95 4.89 7.45 8.55
C LEU A 95 5.84 7.56 9.73
N ASP A 96 6.55 6.47 10.00
CA ASP A 96 7.47 6.35 11.13
C ASP A 96 8.77 5.73 10.62
N ILE A 97 9.84 6.50 10.68
CA ILE A 97 11.15 6.18 10.13
C ILE A 97 12.22 6.80 11.05
N PRO A 98 13.48 6.33 11.00
CA PRO A 98 14.55 6.91 11.80
C PRO A 98 14.73 8.42 11.51
N THR A 99 14.88 9.20 12.59
CA THR A 99 14.90 10.67 12.63
C THR A 99 16.04 11.33 11.84
N THR A 100 17.05 10.56 11.43
CA THR A 100 18.20 11.03 10.64
C THR A 100 17.83 11.47 9.22
N THR A 101 16.60 11.18 8.76
CA THR A 101 16.18 11.31 7.35
C THR A 101 15.08 12.35 7.10
N SER A 102 14.73 13.17 8.12
CA SER A 102 13.70 14.21 7.99
C SER A 102 14.06 15.21 6.88
N PRO A 103 13.19 15.44 5.87
CA PRO A 103 13.52 16.28 4.73
C PRO A 103 13.56 17.76 5.15
N THR A 104 14.75 18.37 5.11
CA THR A 104 14.98 19.80 5.34
C THR A 104 14.62 20.70 4.15
N SER A 105 13.85 20.24 3.15
CA SER A 105 13.47 21.10 2.01
C SER A 105 12.07 20.87 1.45
N SER A 106 11.23 21.90 1.66
CA SER A 106 10.28 22.51 0.72
C SER A 106 9.45 21.61 -0.21
N ARG A 107 8.46 20.94 0.38
CA ARG A 107 7.04 20.98 -0.02
C ARG A 107 6.35 20.06 0.97
N ARG A 108 5.45 20.61 1.78
CA ARG A 108 4.65 19.83 2.70
C ARG A 108 3.83 18.86 1.88
N CYS A 109 4.36 17.66 1.71
CA CYS A 109 3.53 16.49 1.61
C CYS A 109 2.53 16.59 2.75
N SER A 110 1.24 16.44 2.51
CA SER A 110 0.23 16.42 3.57
C SER A 110 0.35 15.17 4.46
N MET A 111 1.58 14.69 4.68
CA MET A 111 1.91 13.70 5.68
C MET A 111 1.65 14.36 7.03
N ALA A 112 0.53 13.99 7.63
CA ALA A 112 0.33 14.08 9.05
C ALA A 112 1.33 13.13 9.75
N ALA A 113 2.63 13.44 9.66
CA ALA A 113 3.60 12.94 10.61
C ALA A 113 3.24 13.62 11.94
N ARG A 114 2.30 13.03 12.68
CA ARG A 114 2.10 13.38 14.07
C ARG A 114 3.36 12.93 14.81
N LEU A 115 4.18 13.91 15.17
CA LEU A 115 5.10 13.84 16.30
C LEU A 115 4.32 13.44 17.56
#